data_AF-A0A2S3V3T4-F1
#
_entry.id   AF-A0A2S3V3T4-F1
#
_cell.length_a   1.000
_cell.length_b   1.000
_cell.length_c   1.000
_cell.angle_alpha   90.00
_cell.angle_beta   90.00
_cell.angle_gamma   90.00
#
_symmetry.space_group_name_H-M   'P 1'
#
loop_
_entity.id
_entity.type
_entity.pdbx_description
1 polymer ?
#
loop_
_entity_poly.entity_id
_entity_poly.type
_entity_poly.pdbx_seq_one_letter_code
_entity_poly.pdbx_strand_id
1 'polypeptide(L)'
;MTMTDPGGRSISERPVTYIRFDGWLGHVENAFNMFAAFSILSLMLLAVIQVIGRLLFNIPIPGFIDITEQAMAIFAFAGVAYCQRVGGHIRMEIVLGKLNGRTLYVCEMLGVMLVALTVALLIWGSLYHFDRSWTIGDSTMDIRLPTWPSKLVIPAALGLLLLRLLMQIYGYARLVADPTRMPVAVPMIEDVEEHARHEIEEALGDDAVEGDAR
;
A
#
# COMPACT_ATOMS: atom_id res chain seq x y z
N MET A 1 -4.79 -23.74 24.53
CA MET A 1 -6.10 -24.24 24.99
C MET A 1 -7.07 -23.97 23.86
N THR A 2 -7.31 -25.02 23.08
CA THR A 2 -8.13 -25.07 21.87
C THR A 2 -9.59 -24.92 22.25
N MET A 3 -10.26 -23.89 21.75
CA MET A 3 -11.70 -23.74 21.88
C MET A 3 -12.30 -23.97 20.50
N THR A 4 -12.84 -25.17 20.31
CA THR A 4 -13.53 -25.61 19.09
C THR A 4 -15.02 -25.38 19.30
N ASP A 5 -15.64 -24.55 18.45
CA ASP A 5 -17.09 -24.39 18.35
C ASP A 5 -17.67 -25.46 17.41
N PRO A 6 -18.87 -26.03 17.66
CA PRO A 6 -19.42 -27.15 16.88
C PRO A 6 -19.87 -26.78 15.47
N GLY A 7 -19.72 -25.52 15.05
CA GLY A 7 -20.17 -25.00 13.75
C GLY A 7 -19.10 -24.83 12.68
N GLY A 8 -17.85 -25.28 12.87
CA GLY A 8 -16.83 -25.37 11.81
C GLY A 8 -16.43 -24.05 11.11
N ARG A 9 -16.96 -22.90 11.51
CA ARG A 9 -16.65 -21.59 10.91
C ARG A 9 -15.51 -20.93 11.68
N SER A 10 -14.31 -20.96 11.11
CA SER A 10 -13.24 -20.07 11.55
C SER A 10 -13.57 -18.64 11.13
N ILE A 11 -13.77 -17.76 12.11
CA ILE A 11 -13.74 -16.32 11.91
C ILE A 11 -12.36 -15.94 11.36
N SER A 12 -12.27 -15.77 10.05
CA SER A 12 -11.20 -15.05 9.35
C SER A 12 -11.65 -14.76 7.91
N GLU A 13 -12.68 -13.93 7.78
CA GLU A 13 -12.93 -13.15 6.57
C GLU A 13 -11.66 -12.34 6.23
N ARG A 14 -10.79 -12.80 5.32
CA ARG A 14 -9.87 -11.96 4.50
C ARG A 14 -9.29 -12.71 3.29
N PRO A 15 -9.86 -12.55 2.08
CA PRO A 15 -9.17 -12.85 0.83
C PRO A 15 -8.77 -11.53 0.17
N VAL A 16 -7.48 -11.20 0.26
CA VAL A 16 -6.79 -10.28 -0.67
C VAL A 16 -5.31 -10.56 -0.47
N THR A 17 -4.75 -11.41 -1.34
CA THR A 17 -3.30 -11.63 -1.57
C THR A 17 -2.41 -11.24 -0.38
N TYR A 18 -2.46 -12.01 0.71
CA TYR A 18 -1.71 -11.65 1.92
C TYR A 18 -0.27 -12.16 1.85
N ILE A 19 0.69 -11.24 1.90
CA ILE A 19 2.08 -11.62 2.17
C ILE A 19 2.20 -11.89 3.67
N ARG A 20 2.25 -13.17 4.07
CA ARG A 20 2.39 -13.57 5.48
C ARG A 20 3.78 -13.18 6.01
N PHE A 21 3.87 -12.02 6.64
CA PHE A 21 5.05 -11.50 7.32
C PHE A 21 4.64 -10.79 8.61
N ASP A 22 4.80 -11.49 9.74
CA ASP A 22 4.73 -10.91 11.08
C ASP A 22 6.14 -10.50 11.51
N GLY A 23 6.38 -9.20 11.63
CA GLY A 23 7.66 -8.65 12.08
C GLY A 23 7.64 -7.13 12.22
N TRP A 24 8.75 -6.56 12.71
CA TRP A 24 8.92 -5.12 12.96
C TRP A 24 8.60 -4.23 11.75
N LEU A 25 8.96 -4.67 10.53
CA LEU A 25 8.68 -3.93 9.30
C LEU A 25 7.18 -3.72 9.05
N GLY A 26 6.36 -4.72 9.38
CA GLY A 26 4.90 -4.63 9.24
C GLY A 26 4.27 -3.60 10.17
N HIS A 27 4.84 -3.41 11.37
CA HIS A 27 4.43 -2.37 12.30
C HIS A 27 4.79 -0.98 11.78
N VAL A 28 5.98 -0.81 11.19
CA VAL A 28 6.42 0.47 10.60
C VAL A 28 5.52 0.84 9.41
N GLU A 29 5.23 -0.11 8.51
CA GLU A 29 4.29 0.08 7.39
C GLU A 29 2.89 0.48 7.89
N ASN A 30 2.39 -0.17 8.93
CA ASN A 30 1.09 0.17 9.53
C ASN A 30 1.08 1.56 10.17
N ALA A 31 2.17 1.95 10.85
CA ALA A 31 2.29 3.28 11.44
C ALA A 31 2.27 4.37 10.37
N PHE A 32 3.01 4.18 9.27
CA PHE A 32 2.98 5.08 8.12
C PHE A 32 1.60 5.15 7.47
N ASN A 33 0.91 4.01 7.33
CA ASN A 33 -0.45 3.98 6.81
C ASN A 33 -1.45 4.72 7.72
N MET A 34 -1.33 4.55 9.04
CA MET A 34 -2.16 5.24 10.01
C MET A 34 -1.89 6.75 10.01
N PHE A 35 -0.63 7.15 9.83
CA PHE A 35 -0.26 8.55 9.65
C PHE A 35 -0.83 9.15 8.36
N ALA A 36 -0.86 8.38 7.26
CA ALA A 36 -1.52 8.78 6.02
C ALA A 36 -3.03 8.99 6.23
N ALA A 37 -3.70 8.03 6.87
CA ALA A 37 -5.13 8.11 7.16
C ALA A 37 -5.48 9.32 8.05
N PHE A 38 -4.67 9.57 9.09
CA PHE A 38 -4.83 10.74 9.95
C PHE A 38 -4.63 12.06 9.20
N SER A 39 -3.64 12.11 8.29
CA SER A 39 -3.37 13.28 7.45
C SER A 39 -4.55 13.59 6.52
N ILE A 40 -5.15 12.57 5.89
CA ILE A 40 -6.35 12.71 5.05
C ILE A 40 -7.53 13.23 5.88
N LEU A 41 -7.77 12.65 7.06
CA LEU A 41 -8.84 13.10 7.95
C LEU A 41 -8.66 14.57 8.35
N SER A 42 -7.44 14.95 8.72
CA SER A 42 -7.09 16.32 9.09
C SER A 42 -7.33 17.30 7.94
N LEU A 43 -6.97 16.93 6.71
CA LEU A 43 -7.24 17.73 5.52
C LEU A 43 -8.73 17.87 5.21
N MET A 44 -9.49 16.78 5.37
CA MET A 44 -10.95 16.83 5.19
C MET A 44 -11.59 17.82 6.16
N LEU A 45 -11.19 17.78 7.45
CA LEU A 45 -11.67 18.72 8.45
C LEU A 45 -11.24 20.16 8.13
N LEU A 46 -9.99 20.36 7.71
CA LEU A 46 -9.49 21.68 7.27
C LEU A 46 -10.33 22.23 6.11
N ALA A 47 -10.67 21.39 5.13
CA ALA A 47 -11.50 21.79 4.00
C ALA A 47 -12.93 22.19 4.43
N VAL A 48 -13.52 21.46 5.38
CA VAL A 48 -14.82 21.83 5.95
C VAL A 48 -14.75 23.18 6.68
N ILE A 49 -13.71 23.39 7.50
CA ILE A 49 -13.50 24.66 8.21
C ILE A 49 -13.29 25.81 7.22
N GLN A 50 -12.55 25.59 6.14
CA GLN A 50 -12.33 26.57 5.06
C GLN A 50 -13.65 27.01 4.43
N VAL A 51 -14.54 26.06 4.15
CA VAL A 51 -15.85 26.34 3.54
C VAL A 51 -16.76 27.08 4.53
N ILE A 52 -16.86 26.61 5.77
CA ILE A 52 -17.70 27.23 6.81
C ILE A 52 -17.20 28.64 7.15
N GLY A 53 -15.88 28.83 7.32
CA GLY A 53 -15.27 30.11 7.64
C GLY A 53 -15.51 31.16 6.55
N ARG A 54 -15.42 30.73 5.28
CA ARG A 54 -15.72 31.60 4.13
C ARG A 54 -17.21 31.96 4.07
N LEU A 55 -18.12 31.00 4.33
CA LEU A 55 -19.56 31.21 4.23
C LEU A 55 -20.14 32.05 5.38
N LEU A 56 -19.72 31.78 6.62
CA LEU A 56 -20.32 32.40 7.82
C LEU A 56 -19.60 33.68 8.25
N PHE A 57 -18.28 33.73 8.10
CA PHE A 57 -17.45 34.81 8.65
C PHE A 57 -16.76 35.66 7.57
N ASN A 58 -16.83 35.25 6.30
CA ASN A 58 -16.12 35.88 5.17
C ASN A 58 -14.60 35.99 5.40
N ILE A 59 -14.04 35.10 6.24
CA ILE A 59 -12.61 35.02 6.55
C ILE A 59 -12.10 33.71 5.95
N PRO A 60 -11.40 33.73 4.80
CA PRO A 60 -10.75 32.54 4.26
C PRO A 60 -9.50 32.19 5.08
N ILE A 61 -9.16 30.90 5.18
CA ILE A 61 -7.87 30.48 5.77
C ILE A 61 -6.77 30.82 4.76
N PRO A 62 -5.79 31.68 5.14
CA PRO A 62 -4.64 31.99 4.28
C PRO A 62 -3.73 30.76 4.16
N GLY A 63 -3.23 30.47 2.95
CA GLY A 63 -2.35 29.32 2.71
C GLY A 63 -3.03 27.94 2.78
N PHE A 64 -4.36 27.86 2.64
CA PHE A 64 -5.07 26.58 2.57
C PHE A 64 -4.55 25.66 1.46
N ILE A 65 -4.21 26.24 0.29
CA ILE A 65 -3.66 25.52 -0.86
C ILE A 65 -2.29 24.95 -0.49
N ASP A 66 -1.40 25.77 0.05
CA ASP A 66 -0.05 25.36 0.50
C ASP A 66 -0.09 24.17 1.48
N ILE A 67 -1.01 24.21 2.46
CA ILE A 67 -1.18 23.12 3.44
C ILE A 67 -1.70 21.85 2.75
N THR A 68 -2.66 22.00 1.83
CA THR A 68 -3.24 20.87 1.11
C THR A 68 -2.22 20.21 0.19
N GLU A 69 -1.42 20.98 -0.54
CA GLU A 69 -0.35 20.45 -1.40
C GLU A 69 0.70 19.67 -0.61
N GLN A 70 1.16 20.21 0.52
CA GLN A 70 2.15 19.52 1.36
C GLN A 70 1.59 18.23 1.96
N ALA A 71 0.35 18.27 2.46
CA ALA A 71 -0.27 17.11 3.06
C ALA A 71 -0.64 16.04 2.01
N MET A 72 -1.00 16.43 0.78
CA MET A 72 -1.17 15.51 -0.36
C MET A 72 0.07 14.69 -0.63
N ALA A 73 1.25 15.33 -0.69
CA ALA A 73 2.50 14.60 -0.85
C ALA A 73 2.72 13.61 0.32
N ILE A 74 2.45 14.03 1.56
CA ILE A 74 2.66 13.19 2.74
C ILE A 74 1.80 11.93 2.70
N PHE A 75 0.47 12.05 2.56
CA PHE A 75 -0.39 10.87 2.63
C PHE A 75 -0.28 9.99 1.38
N ALA A 76 -0.03 10.58 0.20
CA ALA A 76 0.07 9.83 -1.05
C ALA A 76 1.24 8.84 -1.03
N PHE A 77 2.39 9.25 -0.46
CA PHE A 77 3.56 8.37 -0.38
C PHE A 77 3.57 7.53 0.90
N ALA A 78 3.06 8.02 2.03
CA ALA A 78 3.11 7.28 3.30
C ALA A 78 2.39 5.91 3.23
N GLY A 79 1.31 5.78 2.46
CA GLY A 79 0.59 4.51 2.29
C GLY A 79 1.20 3.52 1.29
N VAL A 80 2.20 3.91 0.50
CA VAL A 80 2.65 3.15 -0.68
C VAL A 80 3.23 1.77 -0.31
N ALA A 81 4.02 1.69 0.76
CA ALA A 81 4.61 0.42 1.20
C ALA A 81 3.56 -0.56 1.72
N TYR A 82 2.53 -0.05 2.41
CA TYR A 82 1.39 -0.85 2.84
C TYR A 82 0.59 -1.37 1.64
N CYS A 83 0.33 -0.54 0.64
CA CYS A 83 -0.35 -0.93 -0.60
C CYS A 83 0.39 -2.06 -1.33
N GLN A 84 1.72 -1.94 -1.47
CA GLN A 84 2.56 -3.01 -2.03
C GLN A 84 2.49 -4.30 -1.21
N ARG A 85 2.41 -4.23 0.12
CA ARG A 85 2.29 -5.42 0.97
C ARG A 85 1.00 -6.20 0.73
N VAL A 86 -0.13 -5.50 0.63
CA VAL A 86 -1.45 -6.14 0.46
C VAL A 86 -1.71 -6.54 -0.99
N GLY A 87 -0.74 -6.34 -1.89
CA GLY A 87 -0.91 -6.65 -3.30
C GLY A 87 -1.90 -5.73 -4.01
N GLY A 88 -2.16 -4.53 -3.48
CA GLY A 88 -3.15 -3.60 -4.02
C GLY A 88 -2.74 -2.92 -5.35
N HIS A 89 -1.52 -3.16 -5.83
CA HIS A 89 -1.10 -2.70 -7.15
C HIS A 89 -1.62 -3.63 -8.24
N ILE A 90 -2.13 -3.06 -9.33
CA ILE A 90 -2.60 -3.81 -10.50
C ILE A 90 -1.45 -4.69 -11.02
N ARG A 91 -1.60 -6.00 -10.81
CA ARG A 91 -0.67 -7.03 -11.30
C ARG A 91 -1.25 -7.61 -12.59
N MET A 92 -0.44 -7.66 -13.64
CA MET A 92 -0.89 -8.24 -14.91
C MET A 92 -0.84 -9.77 -14.82
N GLU A 93 -1.94 -10.41 -14.45
CA GLU A 93 -1.99 -11.85 -14.18
C GLU A 93 -2.22 -12.70 -15.44
N ILE A 94 -2.76 -12.14 -16.52
CA ILE A 94 -3.09 -12.87 -17.76
C ILE A 94 -1.87 -13.56 -18.40
N VAL A 95 -0.70 -12.94 -18.30
CA VAL A 95 0.55 -13.50 -18.85
C VAL A 95 1.19 -14.49 -17.87
N LEU A 96 1.04 -14.23 -16.57
CA LEU A 96 1.61 -15.06 -15.52
C LEU A 96 0.84 -16.37 -15.32
N GLY A 97 -0.49 -16.37 -15.46
CA GLY A 97 -1.32 -17.57 -15.36
C GLY A 97 -1.04 -18.63 -16.43
N LYS A 98 -0.28 -18.29 -17.47
CA LYS A 98 0.20 -19.25 -18.50
C LYS A 98 1.56 -19.85 -18.19
N LEU A 99 2.26 -19.34 -17.18
CA LEU A 99 3.62 -19.76 -16.80
C LEU A 99 3.55 -20.62 -15.54
N ASN A 100 4.14 -21.82 -15.60
CA ASN A 100 4.15 -22.75 -14.46
C ASN A 100 5.57 -22.95 -13.90
N GLY A 101 5.65 -23.14 -12.58
CA GLY A 101 6.88 -23.52 -11.87
C GLY A 101 7.95 -22.42 -11.85
N ARG A 102 9.19 -22.77 -12.19
CA ARG A 102 10.36 -21.88 -12.04
C ARG A 102 10.29 -20.61 -12.90
N THR A 103 9.74 -20.69 -14.11
CA THR A 103 9.68 -19.55 -15.04
C THR A 103 8.79 -18.43 -14.51
N LEU A 104 7.68 -18.79 -13.83
CA LEU A 104 6.80 -17.83 -13.16
C LEU A 104 7.55 -17.01 -12.11
N TYR A 105 8.28 -17.69 -11.22
CA TYR A 105 9.03 -17.01 -10.16
C TYR A 105 10.17 -16.14 -10.70
N VAL A 106 10.81 -16.52 -11.80
CA VAL A 106 11.85 -15.70 -12.44
C VAL A 106 11.25 -14.44 -13.05
N CYS A 107 10.12 -14.55 -13.77
CA CYS A 107 9.43 -13.40 -14.35
C CYS A 107 8.96 -12.40 -13.28
N GLU A 108 8.37 -12.90 -12.19
CA GLU A 108 7.99 -12.09 -11.03
C GLU A 108 9.20 -11.43 -10.36
N MET A 109 10.29 -12.17 -10.14
CA MET A 109 11.52 -11.62 -9.57
C MET A 109 12.08 -10.48 -10.41
N LEU A 110 12.10 -10.63 -11.74
CA LEU A 110 12.56 -9.59 -12.67
C LEU A 110 11.65 -8.36 -12.62
N GLY A 111 10.33 -8.55 -12.56
CA GLY A 111 9.36 -7.47 -12.42
C GLY A 111 9.60 -6.66 -11.14
N VAL A 112 9.72 -7.34 -10.00
CA VAL A 112 10.00 -6.67 -8.71
C VAL A 112 11.37 -6.01 -8.70
N MET A 113 12.37 -6.60 -9.36
CA MET A 113 13.71 -6.00 -9.48
C MET A 113 13.69 -4.70 -10.29
N LEU A 114 12.91 -4.64 -11.38
CA LEU A 114 12.74 -3.44 -12.19
C LEU A 114 12.03 -2.33 -11.40
N VAL A 115 10.99 -2.69 -10.64
CA VAL A 115 10.31 -1.75 -9.74
C VAL A 115 11.27 -1.26 -8.64
N ALA A 116 12.05 -2.15 -8.02
CA ALA A 116 13.03 -1.78 -7.01
C ALA A 116 14.10 -0.83 -7.55
N LEU A 117 14.60 -1.06 -8.76
CA LEU A 117 15.53 -0.15 -9.44
C LEU A 117 14.89 1.22 -9.67
N THR A 118 13.65 1.26 -10.15
CA THR A 118 12.91 2.50 -10.39
C THR A 118 12.72 3.28 -9.09
N VAL A 119 12.32 2.60 -8.01
CA VAL A 119 12.16 3.20 -6.67
C VAL A 119 13.50 3.72 -6.15
N ALA A 120 14.61 3.00 -6.34
CA ALA A 120 15.94 3.47 -5.95
C ALA A 120 16.34 4.77 -6.69
N LEU A 121 16.05 4.87 -7.98
CA LEU A 121 16.27 6.11 -8.75
C LEU A 121 15.39 7.26 -8.23
N LEU A 122 14.12 6.99 -7.90
CA LEU A 122 13.23 7.99 -7.31
C LEU A 122 13.70 8.46 -5.93
N ILE A 123 14.25 7.57 -5.08
CA ILE A 123 14.84 7.96 -3.80
C ILE A 123 16.03 8.90 -4.04
N TRP A 124 16.91 8.56 -4.97
CA TRP A 124 18.07 9.41 -5.28
C TRP A 124 17.65 10.81 -5.75
N GLY A 125 16.70 10.89 -6.69
CA GLY A 125 16.14 12.16 -7.14
C GLY A 125 15.46 12.93 -5.99
N SER A 126 14.69 12.26 -5.15
CA SER A 126 13.99 12.86 -4.01
C SER A 126 14.97 13.45 -2.98
N LEU A 127 16.06 12.75 -2.69
CA LEU A 127 17.12 13.24 -1.80
C LEU A 127 17.83 14.46 -2.36
N TYR A 128 18.08 14.50 -3.67
CA TYR A 128 18.65 15.69 -4.33
C TYR A 128 17.70 16.90 -4.25
N HIS A 129 16.40 16.68 -4.44
CA HIS A 129 15.39 17.72 -4.26
C HIS A 129 15.31 18.21 -2.81
N PHE A 130 15.43 17.31 -1.84
CA PHE A 130 15.47 17.66 -0.42
C PHE A 130 16.70 18.51 -0.09
N ASP A 131 17.90 18.08 -0.49
CA ASP A 131 19.16 18.78 -0.23
C ASP A 131 19.17 20.20 -0.82
N ARG A 132 18.66 20.32 -2.04
CA ARG A 132 18.49 21.62 -2.71
C ARG A 132 17.54 22.53 -1.93
N SER A 133 16.39 22.02 -1.50
CA SER A 133 15.42 22.81 -0.74
C SER A 133 15.89 23.17 0.67
N TRP A 134 16.68 22.29 1.30
CA TRP A 134 17.31 22.55 2.59
C TRP A 134 18.35 23.67 2.47
N THR A 135 19.19 23.64 1.43
CA THR A 135 20.26 24.62 1.22
C THR A 135 19.72 26.01 0.80
N ILE A 136 18.66 26.05 0.00
CA ILE A 136 18.10 27.30 -0.54
C ILE A 136 17.08 27.93 0.43
N GLY A 137 16.55 27.17 1.40
CA GLY A 137 15.48 27.64 2.29
C GLY A 137 14.14 27.77 1.57
N ASP A 138 13.83 26.81 0.70
CA ASP A 138 12.71 26.85 -0.23
C ASP A 138 11.35 26.87 0.51
N SER A 139 10.51 27.85 0.19
CA SER A 139 9.28 28.16 0.92
C SER A 139 8.05 28.21 0.01
N THR A 140 6.88 27.83 0.50
CA THR A 140 5.65 27.92 -0.30
C THR A 140 5.25 29.37 -0.61
N MET A 141 4.52 29.57 -1.70
CA MET A 141 4.29 30.88 -2.31
C MET A 141 3.43 31.81 -1.44
N ASP A 142 2.46 31.26 -0.70
CA ASP A 142 1.43 32.04 -0.01
C ASP A 142 1.83 32.32 1.45
N ILE A 143 2.10 31.26 2.22
CA ILE A 143 2.43 31.37 3.66
C ILE A 143 3.92 31.17 3.99
N ARG A 144 4.77 31.05 2.98
CA ARG A 144 6.23 30.85 3.13
C ARG A 144 6.59 29.72 4.08
N LEU A 145 5.78 28.65 4.06
CA LEU A 145 6.09 27.46 4.85
C LEU A 145 7.35 26.80 4.31
N PRO A 146 8.27 26.37 5.19
CA PRO A 146 9.43 25.59 4.77
C PRO A 146 8.96 24.28 4.13
N THR A 147 9.39 24.02 2.89
CA THR A 147 8.96 22.83 2.12
C THR A 147 9.76 21.58 2.42
N TRP A 148 10.84 21.70 3.21
CA TRP A 148 11.74 20.58 3.50
C TRP A 148 11.08 19.39 4.25
N PRO A 149 10.10 19.56 5.17
CA PRO A 149 9.53 18.43 5.89
C PRO A 149 8.75 17.48 4.97
N SER A 150 7.91 18.02 4.08
CA SER A 150 7.15 17.21 3.12
C SER A 150 8.08 16.53 2.11
N LYS A 151 9.15 17.22 1.67
CA LYS A 151 10.17 16.64 0.78
C LYS A 151 11.00 15.53 1.43
N LEU A 152 11.14 15.51 2.76
CA LEU A 152 11.83 14.44 3.49
C LEU A 152 10.96 13.19 3.67
N VAL A 153 9.65 13.34 3.81
CA VAL A 153 8.72 12.21 3.95
C VAL A 153 8.74 11.32 2.71
N ILE A 154 8.93 11.89 1.52
CA ILE A 154 8.98 11.15 0.24
C ILE A 154 10.11 10.10 0.21
N PRO A 155 11.41 10.46 0.37
CA PRO A 155 12.49 9.48 0.38
C PRO A 155 12.39 8.50 1.55
N ALA A 156 11.81 8.90 2.70
CA ALA A 156 11.57 7.99 3.81
C ALA A 156 10.52 6.91 3.45
N ALA A 157 9.38 7.31 2.88
CA ALA A 157 8.32 6.40 2.46
C ALA A 157 8.76 5.49 1.29
N LEU A 158 9.48 6.05 0.31
CA LEU A 158 10.06 5.28 -0.79
C LEU A 158 11.16 4.33 -0.29
N GLY A 159 11.94 4.72 0.73
CA GLY A 159 12.91 3.84 1.38
C GLY A 159 12.25 2.64 2.05
N LEU A 160 11.11 2.84 2.70
CA LEU A 160 10.30 1.76 3.27
C LEU A 160 9.79 0.82 2.18
N LEU A 161 9.31 1.37 1.06
CA LEU A 161 8.92 0.59 -0.12
C LEU A 161 10.09 -0.19 -0.71
N LEU A 162 11.27 0.40 -0.82
CA LEU A 162 12.46 -0.29 -1.34
C LEU A 162 12.83 -1.48 -0.44
N LEU A 163 12.81 -1.30 0.89
CA LEU A 163 13.06 -2.38 1.83
C LEU A 163 12.03 -3.52 1.65
N ARG A 164 10.76 -3.17 1.42
CA ARG A 164 9.71 -4.14 1.12
C ARG A 164 9.99 -4.91 -0.18
N LEU A 165 10.39 -4.23 -1.24
CA LEU A 165 10.71 -4.83 -2.53
C LEU A 165 11.95 -5.74 -2.44
N LEU A 166 12.99 -5.34 -1.70
CA LEU A 166 14.17 -6.18 -1.45
C LEU A 166 13.81 -7.49 -0.75
N MET A 167 12.90 -7.44 0.23
CA MET A 167 12.38 -8.63 0.90
C MET A 167 11.61 -9.53 -0.08
N GLN A 168 10.81 -8.95 -0.96
CA GLN A 168 10.06 -9.68 -1.98
C GLN A 168 11.01 -10.35 -3.01
N ILE A 169 12.08 -9.67 -3.42
CA ILE A 169 13.14 -10.24 -4.27
C ILE A 169 13.79 -11.44 -3.58
N TYR A 170 14.10 -11.34 -2.28
CA TYR A 170 14.65 -12.44 -1.51
C TYR A 170 13.69 -13.64 -1.44
N GLY A 171 12.39 -13.37 -1.24
CA GLY A 171 11.33 -14.38 -1.28
C GLY A 171 11.28 -15.15 -2.61
N TYR A 172 11.28 -14.42 -3.73
CA TYR A 172 11.31 -15.03 -5.06
C TYR A 172 12.62 -15.77 -5.34
N ALA A 173 13.78 -15.21 -4.97
CA ALA A 173 15.07 -15.87 -5.16
C ALA A 173 15.13 -17.24 -4.45
N ARG A 174 14.54 -17.35 -3.24
CA ARG A 174 14.43 -18.60 -2.50
C ARG A 174 13.56 -19.64 -3.23
N LEU A 175 12.45 -19.21 -3.82
CA LEU A 175 11.52 -20.08 -4.58
C LEU A 175 12.09 -20.50 -5.94
N VAL A 176 12.87 -19.65 -6.59
CA VAL A 176 13.61 -20.01 -7.82
C VAL A 176 14.62 -21.11 -7.52
N ALA A 177 15.37 -20.99 -6.41
CA ALA A 177 16.34 -22.00 -5.98
C ALA A 177 15.67 -23.34 -5.62
N ASP A 178 14.60 -23.30 -4.82
CA ASP A 178 13.90 -24.49 -4.33
C ASP A 178 12.37 -24.28 -4.35
N PRO A 179 11.67 -24.77 -5.40
CA PRO A 179 10.23 -24.58 -5.59
C PRO A 179 9.36 -25.28 -4.54
N THR A 180 9.92 -26.16 -3.71
CA THR A 180 9.18 -26.92 -2.69
C THR A 180 9.09 -26.19 -1.34
N ARG A 181 9.75 -25.04 -1.20
CA ARG A 181 9.76 -24.25 0.03
C ARG A 181 8.49 -23.41 0.15
N MET A 182 8.02 -23.25 1.38
CA MET A 182 6.87 -22.38 1.66
C MET A 182 7.12 -20.95 1.13
N PRO A 183 6.18 -20.36 0.36
CA PRO A 183 6.29 -18.99 -0.11
C PRO A 183 6.26 -18.04 1.08
N VAL A 184 7.33 -17.26 1.21
CA VAL A 184 7.53 -16.28 2.28
C VAL A 184 7.89 -14.97 1.57
N ALA A 185 7.22 -13.87 1.92
CA ALA A 185 7.35 -12.56 1.25
C ALA A 185 6.78 -12.46 -0.19
N VAL A 186 6.11 -13.50 -0.68
CA VAL A 186 5.55 -13.53 -2.04
C VAL A 186 4.03 -13.43 -1.97
N PRO A 187 3.41 -12.51 -2.74
CA PRO A 187 1.96 -12.46 -2.89
C PRO A 187 1.47 -13.82 -3.41
N MET A 188 0.65 -14.50 -2.62
CA MET A 188 0.03 -15.76 -3.01
C MET A 188 -1.08 -15.45 -4.01
N ILE A 189 -0.95 -15.99 -5.22
CA ILE A 189 -2.00 -15.95 -6.24
C ILE A 189 -3.11 -16.87 -5.74
N GLU A 190 -4.27 -16.32 -5.44
CA GLU A 190 -5.50 -17.11 -5.31
C GLU A 190 -5.83 -17.60 -6.71
N ASP A 191 -6.00 -18.92 -6.87
CA ASP A 191 -6.30 -19.47 -8.20
C ASP A 191 -7.60 -18.83 -8.72
N VAL A 192 -7.69 -18.56 -10.02
CA VAL A 192 -8.85 -17.86 -10.62
C VAL A 192 -10.15 -18.62 -10.31
N GLU A 193 -10.05 -19.94 -10.14
CA GLU A 193 -11.14 -20.80 -9.66
C GLU A 193 -11.53 -20.55 -8.20
N GLU A 194 -10.58 -20.35 -7.28
CA GLU A 194 -10.88 -20.04 -5.88
C GLU A 194 -11.48 -18.64 -5.74
N HIS A 195 -10.98 -17.66 -6.49
CA HIS A 195 -11.53 -16.31 -6.49
C HIS A 195 -12.95 -16.27 -7.08
N ALA A 196 -13.19 -16.97 -8.19
CA ALA A 196 -14.52 -17.10 -8.77
C ALA A 196 -15.49 -17.85 -7.84
N ARG A 197 -15.03 -18.89 -7.12
CA ARG A 197 -15.84 -19.57 -6.10
C ARG A 197 -16.16 -18.63 -4.93
N HIS A 198 -15.22 -17.80 -4.51
CA HIS A 198 -15.43 -16.81 -3.46
C HIS A 198 -16.46 -15.75 -3.86
N GLU A 199 -16.37 -15.21 -5.09
CA GLU A 199 -17.35 -14.25 -5.62
C GLU A 199 -18.73 -14.89 -5.76
N ILE A 200 -18.81 -16.15 -6.20
CA ILE A 200 -20.07 -16.90 -6.28
C ILE A 200 -20.64 -17.10 -4.87
N GLU A 201 -19.83 -17.49 -3.88
CA GLU A 201 -20.28 -17.71 -2.50
C GLU A 201 -20.68 -16.41 -1.79
N GLU A 202 -19.99 -15.30 -2.07
CA GLU A 202 -20.31 -13.96 -1.56
C GLU A 202 -21.57 -13.38 -2.24
N ALA A 203 -21.78 -13.64 -3.53
CA ALA A 203 -22.96 -13.21 -4.28
C ALA A 203 -24.19 -14.11 -4.05
N LEU A 204 -24.02 -15.40 -3.76
CA LEU A 204 -25.08 -16.39 -3.54
C LEU A 204 -25.28 -16.76 -2.05
N GLY A 205 -24.61 -16.08 -1.13
CA GLY A 205 -24.77 -16.27 0.30
C GLY A 205 -26.23 -16.08 0.75
N ASP A 206 -26.83 -17.17 1.22
CA ASP A 206 -28.19 -17.40 1.78
C ASP A 206 -29.31 -17.84 0.80
N ASP A 207 -29.23 -17.56 -0.51
CA ASP A 207 -30.33 -17.93 -1.44
C ASP A 207 -30.26 -19.39 -1.95
N ALA A 208 -29.09 -20.04 -1.90
CA ALA A 208 -28.91 -21.40 -2.43
C ALA A 208 -29.46 -22.50 -1.50
N VAL A 209 -29.66 -22.22 -0.21
CA VAL A 209 -30.14 -23.21 0.76
C VAL A 209 -31.67 -23.25 0.82
N GLU A 210 -32.36 -22.17 0.46
CA GLU A 210 -33.81 -22.06 0.56
C GLU A 210 -34.56 -22.51 -0.73
N GLY A 211 -33.84 -22.68 -1.84
CA GLY A 211 -34.38 -23.13 -3.13
C GLY A 211 -34.52 -24.64 -3.32
N ASP A 212 -33.85 -25.45 -2.49
CA ASP A 212 -33.91 -26.94 -2.56
C ASP A 212 -34.95 -27.54 -1.59
N ALA A 213 -35.64 -26.69 -0.82
CA ALA A 213 -36.61 -27.10 0.21
C ALA A 213 -38.08 -26.82 -0.15
N ARG A 214 -38.41 -26.58 -1.44
CA ARG A 214 -39.79 -26.41 -1.92
C ARG A 214 -40.16 -27.32 -3.08
#